data_AF-A0A6P1DSL6-F1
#
_entry.id   AF-A0A6P1DSL6-F1
#
_cell.length_a   1.000
_cell.length_b   1.000
_cell.length_c   1.000
_cell.angle_alpha   90.00
_cell.angle_beta   90.00
_cell.angle_gamma   90.00
#
_symmetry.space_group_name_H-M   'P 1'
#
loop_
_entity.id
_entity.type
_entity.pdbx_description
1 polymer ?
#
loop_
_entity_poly.entity_id
_entity_poly.type
_entity_poly.pdbx_seq_one_letter_code
_entity_poly.pdbx_strand_id
1 'polypeptide(L)'
;HSQTNTCPTCGIELILSDNLGNIVPSTPQNIFKKIVKLLNEGNIVALKNTSGYLLCCNAENEAVIQKLRSKKNRPNKPFAVLFPSMEFLQIDLKINEQQLKSLTSTERPINIIPLENYKGKIALNAIAPGLKQLGVMLPYSGVLQLLANELNFPIVATSGNIHGSPIIHDNAEAFEKLNNVADYFVQHPLEIMHPQDDSVVKFSSRSHQKVLFRRARGYAPNYFDAPLNSEEKVMAMGADLKSSIAFYPNDYLYVSQYLGNLQNFDVFNRFTNMAKAFTTIFEQQPEVVLVDKHPGYQSTQLGKEFAQKNKSKLVEIQHHKAHFSAILGEHQLFSQKVLGVIFDGTGYGDDGAIWGGEFFNYEANEIARINHIDYFDWLFGDKMAKEPRLSLLSLASDEMIAVLKEKFTPNELKTYQSIKKTNKLKTSSAGRLFDAVASLLNITDLNTYEGEAAILLENRITEYNLTSCSNYLSAPENGISAKEIIKNIYADIQNGTPT
;
A
#
# COMPACT_ATOMS: atom_id res chain seq x y z
N HIS A 1 -29.52 3.68 -22.44
CA HIS A 1 -30.09 4.20 -21.18
C HIS A 1 -28.94 4.53 -20.23
N SER A 2 -28.73 5.81 -19.89
CA SER A 2 -27.76 6.21 -18.87
C SER A 2 -28.51 6.48 -17.57
N GLN A 3 -28.33 5.60 -16.59
CA GLN A 3 -29.04 5.66 -15.30
C GLN A 3 -28.58 6.84 -14.42
N THR A 4 -27.44 7.46 -14.74
CA THR A 4 -26.81 8.53 -13.96
C THR A 4 -26.89 9.90 -14.64
N ASN A 5 -27.73 10.06 -15.68
CA ASN A 5 -27.87 11.34 -16.38
C ASN A 5 -28.52 12.40 -15.47
N THR A 6 -27.89 13.56 -15.37
CA THR A 6 -28.44 14.76 -14.72
C THR A 6 -28.19 15.99 -15.59
N CYS A 7 -28.84 17.11 -15.28
CA CYS A 7 -28.64 18.40 -15.95
C CYS A 7 -28.68 19.54 -14.93
N PRO A 8 -28.38 20.81 -15.28
CA PRO A 8 -28.35 21.89 -14.30
C PRO A 8 -29.65 22.11 -13.49
N THR A 9 -30.81 21.63 -13.96
CA THR A 9 -32.10 21.78 -13.24
C THR A 9 -32.40 20.65 -12.26
N CYS A 10 -31.81 19.46 -12.44
CA CYS A 10 -31.94 18.30 -11.55
C CYS A 10 -30.58 17.81 -11.02
N GLY A 11 -29.55 18.62 -11.22
CA GLY A 11 -28.16 18.31 -11.00
C GLY A 11 -27.83 18.30 -9.53
N ILE A 12 -26.70 17.70 -9.22
CA ILE A 12 -26.20 17.61 -7.86
C ILE A 12 -25.63 18.98 -7.47
N GLU A 13 -26.22 19.60 -6.46
CA GLU A 13 -25.70 20.85 -5.89
C GLU A 13 -24.42 20.60 -5.10
N LEU A 14 -23.41 21.43 -5.33
CA LEU A 14 -22.17 21.45 -4.57
C LEU A 14 -22.22 22.60 -3.56
N ILE A 15 -21.89 22.28 -2.31
CA ILE A 15 -21.89 23.22 -1.20
C ILE A 15 -20.46 23.39 -0.71
N LEU A 16 -19.99 24.64 -0.60
CA LEU A 16 -18.72 24.99 0.02
C LEU A 16 -18.98 25.56 1.41
N SER A 17 -18.31 25.04 2.43
CA SER A 17 -18.37 25.56 3.80
C SER A 17 -16.98 25.67 4.43
N ASP A 18 -16.86 26.44 5.51
CA ASP A 18 -15.70 26.37 6.40
C ASP A 18 -15.77 25.12 7.31
N ASN A 19 -14.77 24.97 8.18
CA ASN A 19 -14.69 23.87 9.15
C ASN A 19 -15.62 24.00 10.36
N LEU A 20 -16.36 25.11 10.48
CA LEU A 20 -17.43 25.32 11.47
C LEU A 20 -18.82 25.04 10.89
N GLY A 21 -18.91 24.73 9.58
CA GLY A 21 -20.15 24.47 8.87
C GLY A 21 -20.83 25.73 8.32
N ASN A 22 -20.20 26.90 8.39
CA ASN A 22 -20.74 28.11 7.78
C ASN A 22 -20.58 28.03 6.26
N ILE A 23 -21.68 28.24 5.53
CA ILE A 23 -21.66 28.23 4.08
C ILE A 23 -20.84 29.40 3.56
N VAL A 24 -19.85 29.11 2.72
CA VAL A 24 -19.13 30.12 1.96
C VAL A 24 -19.99 30.45 0.74
N PRO A 25 -20.51 31.69 0.61
CA PRO A 25 -21.39 32.04 -0.49
C PRO A 25 -20.71 31.74 -1.81
N SER A 26 -21.32 30.96 -2.69
CA SER A 26 -20.78 30.62 -4.01
C SER A 26 -21.93 30.35 -4.98
N THR A 27 -21.64 30.45 -6.27
CA THR A 27 -22.57 30.05 -7.34
C THR A 27 -21.99 28.83 -8.06
N PRO A 28 -22.82 28.03 -8.75
CA PRO A 28 -22.34 26.89 -9.54
C PRO A 28 -21.21 27.27 -10.53
N GLN A 29 -21.23 28.49 -11.05
CA GLN A 29 -20.24 28.99 -12.01
C GLN A 29 -18.91 29.44 -11.38
N ASN A 30 -18.87 29.70 -10.06
CA ASN A 30 -17.67 30.26 -9.41
C ASN A 30 -17.11 29.40 -8.27
N ILE A 31 -17.81 28.34 -7.85
CA ILE A 31 -17.40 27.51 -6.72
C ILE A 31 -15.99 26.94 -6.89
N PHE A 32 -15.64 26.43 -8.08
CA PHE A 32 -14.30 25.89 -8.35
C PHE A 32 -13.22 26.98 -8.33
N LYS A 33 -13.48 28.17 -8.87
CA LYS A 33 -12.59 29.33 -8.76
C LYS A 33 -12.32 29.73 -7.31
N LYS A 34 -13.35 29.66 -6.45
CA LYS A 34 -13.20 29.91 -5.02
C LYS A 34 -12.37 28.83 -4.34
N ILE A 35 -12.60 27.57 -4.65
CA ILE A 35 -11.79 26.45 -4.13
C ILE A 35 -10.31 26.63 -4.50
N VAL A 36 -10.00 26.95 -5.77
CA VAL A 36 -8.62 27.21 -6.21
C VAL A 36 -8.00 28.39 -5.46
N LYS A 37 -8.74 29.48 -5.26
CA LYS A 37 -8.27 30.63 -4.46
C LYS A 37 -7.91 30.19 -3.04
N LEU A 38 -8.76 29.42 -2.37
CA LEU A 38 -8.51 28.93 -1.01
C LEU A 38 -7.27 28.02 -0.95
N LEU A 39 -7.10 27.12 -1.93
CA LEU A 39 -5.92 26.27 -2.04
C LEU A 39 -4.65 27.10 -2.23
N ASN A 40 -4.71 28.14 -3.05
CA ASN A 40 -3.59 29.05 -3.30
C ASN A 40 -3.24 29.89 -2.06
N GLU A 41 -4.23 30.24 -1.23
CA GLU A 41 -4.06 30.91 0.07
C GLU A 41 -3.47 29.98 1.16
N GLY A 42 -3.14 28.72 0.83
CA GLY A 42 -2.51 27.78 1.76
C GLY A 42 -3.49 27.06 2.68
N ASN A 43 -4.76 26.93 2.26
CA ASN A 43 -5.77 26.17 3.00
C ASN A 43 -5.81 24.69 2.55
N ILE A 44 -6.31 23.84 3.44
CA ILE A 44 -6.61 22.43 3.18
C ILE A 44 -8.12 22.30 2.93
N VAL A 45 -8.50 21.71 1.80
CA VAL A 45 -9.90 21.50 1.40
C VAL A 45 -10.24 20.01 1.41
N ALA A 46 -11.29 19.63 2.14
CA ALA A 46 -11.89 18.29 2.06
C ALA A 46 -12.94 18.26 0.94
N LEU A 47 -12.63 17.60 -0.18
CA LEU A 47 -13.47 17.50 -1.36
C LEU A 47 -14.18 16.15 -1.41
N LYS A 48 -15.51 16.13 -1.34
CA LYS A 48 -16.28 14.91 -1.62
C LYS A 48 -16.20 14.57 -3.10
N ASN A 49 -15.62 13.42 -3.40
CA ASN A 49 -15.51 12.88 -4.75
C ASN A 49 -16.39 11.62 -4.89
N THR A 50 -16.39 11.00 -6.07
CA THR A 50 -17.22 9.83 -6.40
C THR A 50 -17.02 8.60 -5.51
N SER A 51 -15.83 8.41 -4.93
CA SER A 51 -15.49 7.23 -4.13
C SER A 51 -15.16 7.53 -2.67
N GLY A 52 -15.30 8.78 -2.24
CA GLY A 52 -15.02 9.26 -0.89
C GLY A 52 -14.41 10.67 -0.89
N TYR A 53 -14.02 11.14 0.29
CA TYR A 53 -13.38 12.44 0.44
C TYR A 53 -11.91 12.40 0.05
N LEU A 54 -11.44 13.50 -0.55
CA LEU A 54 -10.02 13.80 -0.76
C LEU A 54 -9.65 15.02 0.09
N LEU A 55 -8.47 14.99 0.72
CA LEU A 55 -7.84 16.16 1.32
C LEU A 55 -6.90 16.76 0.29
N CYS A 56 -7.16 18.02 -0.05
CA CYS A 56 -6.49 18.78 -1.09
C CYS A 56 -5.76 19.98 -0.53
N CYS A 57 -4.51 20.21 -0.95
CA CYS A 57 -3.77 21.44 -0.69
C CYS A 57 -2.76 21.71 -1.82
N ASN A 58 -2.26 22.93 -1.94
CA ASN A 58 -1.27 23.30 -2.97
C ASN A 58 0.03 22.48 -2.78
N ALA A 59 0.44 21.73 -3.81
CA ALA A 59 1.62 20.86 -3.78
C ALA A 59 2.95 21.63 -3.88
N GLU A 60 2.93 22.90 -4.26
CA GLU A 60 4.10 23.79 -4.31
C GLU A 60 4.36 24.50 -2.97
N ASN A 61 3.39 24.47 -2.05
CA ASN A 61 3.48 25.15 -0.76
C ASN A 61 3.89 24.17 0.35
N GLU A 62 5.17 24.17 0.71
CA GLU A 62 5.71 23.30 1.75
C GLU A 62 5.00 23.46 3.11
N ALA A 63 4.68 24.69 3.51
CA ALA A 63 4.07 24.97 4.82
C ALA A 63 2.68 24.32 4.98
N VAL A 64 1.83 24.38 3.95
CA VAL A 64 0.50 23.72 4.00
C VAL A 64 0.63 22.20 3.96
N ILE A 65 1.64 21.66 3.27
CA ILE A 65 1.88 20.22 3.23
C ILE A 65 2.33 19.72 4.60
N GLN A 66 3.22 20.45 5.28
CA GLN A 66 3.62 20.13 6.66
C GLN A 66 2.45 20.25 7.64
N LYS A 67 1.60 21.28 7.49
CA LYS A 67 0.34 21.41 8.24
C LYS A 67 -0.56 20.18 8.04
N LEU A 68 -0.73 19.72 6.80
CA LEU A 68 -1.51 18.52 6.47
C LEU A 68 -0.90 17.25 7.10
N ARG A 69 0.43 17.07 7.04
CA ARG A 69 1.12 15.92 7.65
C ARG A 69 0.92 15.85 9.15
N SER A 70 1.11 16.98 9.83
CA SER A 70 0.93 17.10 11.27
C SER A 70 -0.51 16.76 11.66
N LYS A 71 -1.49 17.42 11.04
CA LYS A 71 -2.92 17.19 11.32
C LYS A 71 -3.40 15.76 10.99
N LYS A 72 -2.79 15.10 9.99
CA LYS A 72 -3.11 13.71 9.59
C LYS A 72 -2.28 12.64 10.33
N ASN A 73 -1.33 13.05 11.18
CA ASN A 73 -0.34 12.16 11.80
C ASN A 73 0.42 11.30 10.77
N ARG A 74 0.80 11.88 9.64
CA ARG A 74 1.43 11.17 8.52
C ARG A 74 2.81 11.77 8.18
N PRO A 75 3.86 11.46 8.96
CA PRO A 75 5.16 12.11 8.84
C PRO A 75 5.83 11.82 7.48
N ASN A 76 6.03 10.55 7.10
CA ASN A 76 6.87 10.25 5.94
C ASN A 76 6.13 9.62 4.76
N LYS A 77 4.98 8.97 4.97
CA LYS A 77 4.27 8.27 3.89
C LYS A 77 3.93 9.25 2.75
N PRO A 78 4.33 8.97 1.49
CA PRO A 78 4.23 9.94 0.40
C PRO A 78 2.79 10.29 0.06
N PHE A 79 2.55 11.52 -0.39
CA PHE A 79 1.25 11.95 -0.91
C PHE A 79 1.16 11.74 -2.42
N ALA A 80 -0.06 11.48 -2.90
CA ALA A 80 -0.35 11.53 -4.32
C ALA A 80 -0.64 12.98 -4.73
N VAL A 81 -0.24 13.34 -5.95
CA VAL A 81 -0.36 14.69 -6.51
C VAL A 81 -1.21 14.61 -7.76
N LEU A 82 -2.28 15.41 -7.78
CA LEU A 82 -3.12 15.63 -8.94
C LEU A 82 -2.53 16.76 -9.78
N PHE A 83 -2.26 16.44 -11.04
CA PHE A 83 -1.87 17.40 -12.05
C PHE A 83 -3.10 17.90 -12.81
N PRO A 84 -3.21 19.20 -13.15
CA PRO A 84 -4.37 19.75 -13.84
C PRO A 84 -4.62 19.11 -15.22
N SER A 85 -3.55 18.81 -15.95
CA SER A 85 -3.63 18.19 -17.28
C SER A 85 -2.39 17.36 -17.61
N MET A 86 -2.46 16.59 -18.70
CA MET A 86 -1.33 15.81 -19.20
C MET A 86 -0.19 16.73 -19.68
N GLU A 87 -0.54 17.86 -20.30
CA GLU A 87 0.40 18.86 -20.79
C GLU A 87 1.19 19.49 -19.63
N PHE A 88 0.50 19.83 -18.52
CA PHE A 88 1.15 20.33 -17.32
C PHE A 88 2.13 19.29 -16.75
N LEU A 89 1.71 18.03 -16.70
CA LEU A 89 2.55 16.93 -16.22
C LEU A 89 3.80 16.72 -17.09
N GLN A 90 3.70 16.79 -18.41
CA GLN A 90 4.83 16.57 -19.33
C GLN A 90 5.87 17.70 -19.31
N ILE A 91 5.48 18.91 -18.86
CA ILE A 91 6.44 20.00 -18.62
C ILE A 91 7.34 19.65 -17.42
N ASP A 92 6.75 19.09 -16.38
CA ASP A 92 7.42 18.84 -15.10
C ASP A 92 8.15 17.49 -15.05
N LEU A 93 7.63 16.46 -15.71
CA LEU A 93 8.09 15.07 -15.62
C LEU A 93 8.19 14.38 -16.98
N LYS A 94 9.20 13.51 -17.12
CA LYS A 94 9.30 12.60 -18.27
C LYS A 94 8.31 11.45 -18.11
N ILE A 95 7.37 11.36 -19.05
CA ILE A 95 6.36 10.31 -19.08
C ILE A 95 6.61 9.37 -20.25
N ASN A 96 6.71 8.06 -19.99
CA ASN A 96 6.81 7.05 -21.03
C ASN A 96 5.43 6.63 -21.58
N GLU A 97 5.41 5.88 -22.68
CA GLU A 97 4.17 5.48 -23.36
C GLU A 97 3.22 4.67 -22.45
N GLN A 98 3.76 3.75 -21.64
CA GLN A 98 2.95 2.92 -20.76
C GLN A 98 2.32 3.72 -19.62
N GLN A 99 3.07 4.67 -19.06
CA GLN A 99 2.58 5.62 -18.06
C GLN A 99 1.52 6.55 -18.67
N LEU A 100 1.73 7.06 -19.89
CA LEU A 100 0.73 7.87 -20.59
C LEU A 100 -0.57 7.08 -20.79
N LYS A 101 -0.49 5.85 -21.31
CA LYS A 101 -1.64 4.96 -21.50
C LYS A 101 -2.36 4.68 -20.17
N SER A 102 -1.62 4.44 -19.10
CA SER A 102 -2.16 4.24 -17.76
C SER A 102 -2.85 5.49 -17.21
N LEU A 103 -2.19 6.64 -17.24
CA LEU A 103 -2.73 7.92 -16.75
C LEU A 103 -3.93 8.40 -17.56
N THR A 104 -4.07 7.98 -18.82
CA THR A 104 -5.19 8.32 -19.71
C THR A 104 -6.26 7.25 -19.84
N SER A 105 -6.03 6.08 -19.24
CA SER A 105 -6.98 4.96 -19.20
C SER A 105 -8.32 5.34 -18.56
N THR A 106 -9.34 4.51 -18.74
CA THR A 106 -10.61 4.61 -18.04
C THR A 106 -10.45 4.49 -16.52
N GLU A 107 -9.47 3.71 -16.07
CA GLU A 107 -9.23 3.47 -14.65
C GLU A 107 -8.52 4.66 -13.98
N ARG A 108 -7.74 5.45 -14.73
CA ARG A 108 -6.99 6.63 -14.23
C ARG A 108 -6.27 6.39 -12.89
N PRO A 109 -5.45 5.33 -12.70
CA PRO A 109 -4.80 5.08 -11.42
C PRO A 109 -3.73 6.12 -11.09
N ILE A 110 -3.35 6.19 -9.82
CA ILE A 110 -2.11 6.87 -9.41
C ILE A 110 -0.93 6.08 -9.98
N ASN A 111 -0.06 6.75 -10.72
CA ASN A 111 1.17 6.18 -11.25
C ASN A 111 2.35 6.63 -10.39
N ILE A 112 3.19 5.70 -9.94
CA ILE A 112 4.45 6.00 -9.28
C ILE A 112 5.50 6.25 -10.37
N ILE A 113 5.98 7.49 -10.46
CA ILE A 113 6.85 7.97 -11.55
C ILE A 113 8.18 8.45 -10.97
N PRO A 114 9.33 7.99 -11.49
CA PRO A 114 10.64 8.50 -11.08
C PRO A 114 10.75 10.02 -11.29
N LEU A 115 11.44 10.69 -10.38
CA LEU A 115 11.68 12.15 -10.39
C LEU A 115 12.90 12.55 -11.24
N GLU A 116 13.37 11.66 -12.12
CA GLU A 116 14.49 11.95 -13.03
C GLU A 116 14.19 13.17 -13.90
N ASN A 117 15.08 14.17 -13.86
CA ASN A 117 14.93 15.43 -14.60
C ASN A 117 13.64 16.20 -14.29
N TYR A 118 13.12 16.11 -13.07
CA TYR A 118 11.98 16.90 -12.64
C TYR A 118 12.24 18.41 -12.74
N LYS A 119 11.30 19.17 -13.32
CA LYS A 119 11.42 20.62 -13.60
C LYS A 119 10.35 21.50 -12.94
N GLY A 120 9.39 20.91 -12.26
CA GLY A 120 8.29 21.65 -11.65
C GLY A 120 8.64 22.30 -10.31
N LYS A 121 7.63 22.86 -9.64
CA LYS A 121 7.76 23.60 -8.37
C LYS A 121 7.21 22.88 -7.15
N ILE A 122 6.68 21.67 -7.30
CA ILE A 122 6.26 20.80 -6.19
C ILE A 122 7.33 20.73 -5.11
N ALA A 123 6.92 20.89 -3.85
CA ALA A 123 7.76 20.71 -2.68
C ALA A 123 8.04 19.21 -2.45
N LEU A 124 8.91 18.62 -3.28
CA LEU A 124 9.17 17.18 -3.35
C LEU A 124 9.53 16.56 -1.99
N ASN A 125 10.44 17.19 -1.24
CA ASN A 125 10.85 16.70 0.07
C ASN A 125 9.69 16.69 1.08
N ALA A 126 8.75 17.63 0.97
CA ALA A 126 7.56 17.65 1.81
C ALA A 126 6.52 16.63 1.36
N ILE A 127 6.43 16.30 0.07
CA ILE A 127 5.44 15.35 -0.47
C ILE A 127 5.88 13.90 -0.38
N ALA A 128 7.15 13.61 -0.63
CA ALA A 128 7.71 12.27 -0.63
C ALA A 128 9.12 12.27 0.03
N PRO A 129 9.20 12.48 1.36
CA PRO A 129 10.47 12.57 2.08
C PRO A 129 11.38 11.36 1.80
N GLY A 130 12.61 11.62 1.34
CA GLY A 130 13.62 10.60 1.08
C GLY A 130 13.36 9.73 -0.17
N LEU A 131 12.35 10.04 -0.98
CA LEU A 131 12.00 9.28 -2.18
C LEU A 131 12.36 10.03 -3.47
N LYS A 132 12.78 9.28 -4.48
CA LYS A 132 13.09 9.74 -5.85
C LYS A 132 11.97 9.43 -6.84
N GLN A 133 10.75 9.28 -6.33
CA GLN A 133 9.57 8.95 -7.11
C GLN A 133 8.35 9.68 -6.54
N LEU A 134 7.39 9.98 -7.41
CA LEU A 134 6.16 10.70 -7.08
C LEU A 134 4.93 9.90 -7.48
N GLY A 135 3.92 9.87 -6.62
CA GLY A 135 2.60 9.37 -6.97
C GLY A 135 1.83 10.44 -7.74
N VAL A 136 1.60 10.22 -9.03
CA VAL A 136 0.96 11.16 -9.95
C VAL A 136 -0.41 10.66 -10.35
N MET A 137 -1.40 11.54 -10.38
CA MET A 137 -2.74 11.27 -10.91
C MET A 137 -3.27 12.41 -11.77
N LEU A 138 -4.21 12.09 -12.66
CA LEU A 138 -4.97 13.04 -13.46
C LEU A 138 -6.43 13.07 -13.00
N PRO A 139 -7.19 14.14 -13.29
CA PRO A 139 -8.62 14.20 -12.97
C PRO A 139 -9.37 13.03 -13.63
N TYR A 140 -10.19 12.35 -12.83
CA TYR A 140 -10.93 11.16 -13.25
C TYR A 140 -12.44 11.25 -13.01
N SER A 141 -12.91 12.31 -12.37
CA SER A 141 -14.32 12.57 -12.10
C SER A 141 -14.70 13.96 -12.60
N GLY A 142 -16.00 14.21 -12.80
CA GLY A 142 -16.48 15.54 -13.22
C GLY A 142 -16.07 16.64 -12.24
N VAL A 143 -16.17 16.40 -10.93
CA VAL A 143 -15.76 17.37 -9.90
C VAL A 143 -14.25 17.65 -9.96
N LEU A 144 -13.42 16.60 -10.11
CA LEU A 144 -11.98 16.79 -10.25
C LEU A 144 -11.61 17.48 -11.57
N GLN A 145 -12.31 17.19 -12.66
CA GLN A 145 -12.08 17.85 -13.95
C GLN A 145 -12.45 19.34 -13.88
N LEU A 146 -13.58 19.68 -13.28
CA LEU A 146 -14.00 21.08 -13.10
C LEU A 146 -13.04 21.85 -12.19
N LEU A 147 -12.55 21.21 -11.12
CA LEU A 147 -11.48 21.79 -10.29
C LEU A 147 -10.20 21.97 -11.10
N ALA A 148 -9.76 20.94 -11.83
CA ALA A 148 -8.53 20.95 -12.63
C ALA A 148 -8.54 22.03 -13.72
N ASN A 149 -9.69 22.30 -14.34
CA ASN A 149 -9.84 23.36 -15.34
C ASN A 149 -9.52 24.76 -14.78
N GLU A 150 -9.67 24.97 -13.48
CA GLU A 150 -9.37 26.24 -12.81
C GLU A 150 -7.98 26.26 -12.15
N LEU A 151 -7.30 25.12 -12.07
CA LEU A 151 -5.97 25.00 -11.46
C LEU A 151 -4.86 25.41 -12.44
N ASN A 152 -3.90 26.16 -11.93
CA ASN A 152 -2.64 26.49 -12.60
C ASN A 152 -1.40 25.98 -11.85
N PHE A 153 -1.61 25.11 -10.85
CA PHE A 153 -0.58 24.42 -10.07
C PHE A 153 -1.05 23.00 -9.71
N PRO A 154 -0.14 22.05 -9.47
CA PRO A 154 -0.47 20.73 -8.97
C PRO A 154 -0.92 20.78 -7.51
N ILE A 155 -1.81 19.87 -7.11
CA ILE A 155 -2.32 19.79 -5.74
C ILE A 155 -2.06 18.41 -5.14
N VAL A 156 -1.80 18.36 -3.83
CA VAL A 156 -1.93 17.10 -3.10
C VAL A 156 -3.38 16.66 -3.20
N ALA A 157 -3.62 15.37 -3.46
CA ALA A 157 -4.94 14.75 -3.43
C ALA A 157 -4.80 13.40 -2.73
N THR A 158 -5.04 13.37 -1.42
CA THR A 158 -4.91 12.16 -0.59
C THR A 158 -6.25 11.77 0.00
N SER A 159 -6.45 10.48 0.32
CA SER A 159 -7.67 9.98 0.97
C SER A 159 -8.05 10.82 2.20
N GLY A 160 -9.32 11.20 2.32
CA GLY A 160 -9.89 11.87 3.48
C GLY A 160 -10.15 10.86 4.59
N ASN A 161 -9.13 10.56 5.39
CA ASN A 161 -9.23 9.65 6.52
C ASN A 161 -8.26 10.04 7.64
N ILE A 162 -8.58 9.58 8.85
CA ILE A 162 -7.68 9.66 10.00
C ILE A 162 -6.80 8.41 10.00
N HIS A 163 -5.49 8.57 10.14
CA HIS A 163 -4.47 7.52 10.30
C HIS A 163 -4.97 6.05 10.34
N GLY A 164 -4.95 5.36 9.21
CA GLY A 164 -5.23 3.92 9.12
C GLY A 164 -6.71 3.52 9.04
N SER A 165 -7.64 4.46 9.22
CA SER A 165 -9.09 4.24 9.01
C SER A 165 -9.46 4.19 7.52
N PRO A 166 -10.63 3.64 7.17
CA PRO A 166 -11.18 3.67 5.80
C PRO A 166 -11.31 5.10 5.26
N ILE A 167 -11.40 5.24 3.94
CA ILE A 167 -11.77 6.51 3.33
C ILE A 167 -13.18 6.92 3.79
N ILE A 168 -13.31 8.15 4.31
CA ILE A 168 -14.59 8.72 4.71
C ILE A 168 -15.37 9.08 3.45
N HIS A 169 -16.68 8.85 3.46
CA HIS A 169 -17.55 9.13 2.31
C HIS A 169 -18.87 9.82 2.69
N ASP A 170 -19.28 9.75 3.95
CA ASP A 170 -20.45 10.44 4.46
C ASP A 170 -20.14 11.91 4.82
N ASN A 171 -21.14 12.79 4.66
CA ASN A 171 -20.97 14.23 4.88
C ASN A 171 -20.81 14.57 6.36
N ALA A 172 -21.62 13.95 7.23
CA ALA A 172 -21.59 14.22 8.65
C ALA A 172 -20.31 13.65 9.28
N GLU A 173 -19.94 12.43 8.90
CA GLU A 173 -18.70 11.81 9.33
C GLU A 173 -17.48 12.64 8.90
N ALA A 174 -17.48 13.18 7.67
CA ALA A 174 -16.39 14.02 7.19
C ALA A 174 -16.21 15.28 8.03
N PHE A 175 -17.29 15.98 8.39
CA PHE A 175 -17.20 17.13 9.30
C PHE A 175 -16.69 16.72 10.68
N GLU A 176 -17.26 15.66 11.26
CA GLU A 176 -16.89 15.19 12.60
C GLU A 176 -15.40 14.84 12.69
N LYS A 177 -14.91 14.05 11.72
CA LYS A 177 -13.56 13.48 11.76
C LYS A 177 -12.49 14.36 11.12
N LEU A 178 -12.84 15.22 10.16
CA LEU A 178 -11.86 16.02 9.40
C LEU A 178 -11.87 17.52 9.74
N ASN A 179 -12.75 18.04 10.61
CA ASN A 179 -12.79 19.47 10.96
C ASN A 179 -11.48 20.04 11.52
N ASN A 180 -10.70 19.20 12.20
CA ASN A 180 -9.38 19.55 12.73
C ASN A 180 -8.29 19.47 11.65
N VAL A 181 -8.58 18.78 10.54
CA VAL A 181 -7.66 18.58 9.42
C VAL A 181 -7.87 19.62 8.33
N ALA A 182 -9.05 19.63 7.73
CA ALA A 182 -9.43 20.54 6.64
C ALA A 182 -9.92 21.88 7.17
N ASP A 183 -9.59 22.94 6.45
CA ASP A 183 -10.04 24.30 6.73
C ASP A 183 -11.40 24.57 6.04
N TYR A 184 -11.70 23.87 4.94
CA TYR A 184 -12.95 23.97 4.17
C TYR A 184 -13.44 22.62 3.67
N PHE A 185 -14.74 22.52 3.40
CA PHE A 185 -15.41 21.32 2.92
C PHE A 185 -16.20 21.61 1.65
N VAL A 186 -16.06 20.74 0.65
CA VAL A 186 -16.87 20.74 -0.56
C VAL A 186 -17.73 19.49 -0.55
N GLN A 187 -19.05 19.66 -0.44
CA GLN A 187 -19.99 18.58 -0.19
C GLN A 187 -21.07 18.48 -1.26
N HIS A 188 -21.66 17.29 -1.37
CA HIS A 188 -22.84 17.05 -2.19
C HIS A 188 -23.73 15.93 -1.59
N PRO A 189 -25.03 15.89 -1.94
CA PRO A 189 -25.96 14.91 -1.39
C PRO A 189 -25.83 13.51 -1.99
N LEU A 190 -25.12 13.32 -3.12
CA LEU A 190 -24.99 11.98 -3.72
C LEU A 190 -24.33 11.00 -2.73
N GLU A 191 -25.06 9.94 -2.40
CA GLU A 191 -24.62 8.86 -1.52
C GLU A 191 -23.58 7.98 -2.21
N ILE A 192 -22.58 7.55 -1.44
CA ILE A 192 -21.50 6.69 -1.91
C ILE A 192 -21.67 5.34 -1.24
N MET A 193 -22.33 4.41 -1.95
CA MET A 193 -22.63 3.06 -1.43
C MET A 193 -21.37 2.20 -1.22
N HIS A 194 -20.39 2.37 -2.12
CA HIS A 194 -19.15 1.61 -2.12
C HIS A 194 -17.99 2.58 -2.17
N PRO A 195 -17.56 3.12 -1.01
CA PRO A 195 -16.36 3.94 -0.96
C PRO A 195 -15.17 3.13 -1.48
N GLN A 196 -14.22 3.77 -2.15
CA GLN A 196 -13.01 3.12 -2.70
C GLN A 196 -11.82 4.07 -2.66
N ASP A 197 -10.67 3.56 -2.22
CA ASP A 197 -9.39 4.23 -2.38
C ASP A 197 -8.97 4.27 -3.86
N ASP A 198 -8.06 5.19 -4.20
CA ASP A 198 -7.45 5.23 -5.52
C ASP A 198 -6.47 4.05 -5.72
N SER A 199 -6.57 3.42 -6.89
CA SER A 199 -5.62 2.39 -7.33
C SER A 199 -4.24 2.99 -7.58
N VAL A 200 -3.20 2.20 -7.33
CA VAL A 200 -1.80 2.63 -7.46
C VAL A 200 -1.03 1.63 -8.29
N VAL A 201 -0.34 2.11 -9.32
CA VAL A 201 0.51 1.32 -10.22
C VAL A 201 1.93 1.89 -10.29
N LYS A 202 2.92 1.03 -10.52
CA LYS A 202 4.28 1.40 -10.90
C LYS A 202 4.66 0.58 -12.13
N PHE A 203 5.48 1.13 -12.99
CA PHE A 203 6.06 0.38 -14.10
C PHE A 203 7.48 -0.02 -13.73
N SER A 204 7.84 -1.29 -13.90
CA SER A 204 9.20 -1.77 -13.65
C SER A 204 10.18 -1.03 -14.56
N SER A 205 11.36 -0.65 -14.04
CA SER A 205 12.38 0.05 -14.82
C SER A 205 12.91 -0.78 -16.00
N ARG A 206 13.10 -2.10 -15.80
CA ARG A 206 13.73 -2.99 -16.79
C ARG A 206 12.79 -3.50 -17.89
N SER A 207 11.63 -4.07 -17.52
CA SER A 207 10.71 -4.69 -18.47
C SER A 207 9.51 -3.80 -18.82
N HIS A 208 9.40 -2.61 -18.23
CA HIS A 208 8.24 -1.72 -18.34
C HIS A 208 6.89 -2.42 -18.05
N GLN A 209 6.92 -3.49 -17.25
CA GLN A 209 5.73 -4.21 -16.84
C GLN A 209 4.96 -3.41 -15.79
N LYS A 210 3.63 -3.38 -15.92
CA LYS A 210 2.73 -2.77 -14.95
C LYS A 210 2.69 -3.63 -13.69
N VAL A 211 3.04 -3.05 -12.56
CA VAL A 211 2.91 -3.65 -11.22
C VAL A 211 1.81 -2.91 -10.47
N LEU A 212 0.77 -3.63 -10.06
CA LEU A 212 -0.36 -3.06 -9.32
C LEU A 212 -0.08 -3.13 -7.82
N PHE A 213 0.24 -1.99 -7.21
CA PHE A 213 0.52 -1.88 -5.77
C PHE A 213 -0.75 -1.82 -4.93
N ARG A 214 -1.83 -1.25 -5.50
CA ARG A 214 -3.15 -1.22 -4.89
C ARG A 214 -4.23 -1.37 -5.95
N ARG A 215 -5.02 -2.44 -5.84
CA ARG A 215 -6.21 -2.66 -6.66
C ARG A 215 -7.45 -2.12 -5.95
N ALA A 216 -8.01 -1.03 -6.45
CA ALA A 216 -9.19 -0.39 -5.88
C ALA A 216 -10.02 0.29 -6.98
N ARG A 217 -10.25 1.61 -6.92
CA ARG A 217 -11.03 2.35 -7.93
C ARG A 217 -10.57 2.06 -9.36
N GLY A 218 -11.55 1.86 -10.24
CA GLY A 218 -11.34 1.57 -11.67
C GLY A 218 -11.11 0.09 -11.98
N TYR A 219 -10.50 -0.67 -11.06
CA TYR A 219 -10.21 -2.09 -11.27
C TYR A 219 -11.21 -3.01 -10.57
N ALA A 220 -11.64 -2.67 -9.36
CA ALA A 220 -12.59 -3.47 -8.59
C ALA A 220 -14.05 -3.24 -9.06
N PRO A 221 -14.92 -4.26 -9.00
CA PRO A 221 -14.67 -5.60 -8.44
C PRO A 221 -14.21 -6.64 -9.47
N ASN A 222 -14.42 -6.44 -10.77
CA ASN A 222 -14.25 -7.49 -11.77
C ASN A 222 -12.78 -7.91 -11.97
N TYR A 223 -12.52 -9.22 -11.99
CA TYR A 223 -11.20 -9.78 -12.27
C TYR A 223 -11.31 -10.80 -13.41
N PHE A 224 -11.10 -10.33 -14.65
CA PHE A 224 -11.35 -11.14 -15.85
C PHE A 224 -10.14 -11.95 -16.32
N ASP A 225 -8.92 -11.59 -15.91
CA ASP A 225 -7.68 -12.13 -16.47
C ASP A 225 -7.25 -13.48 -15.85
N ALA A 226 -8.01 -14.01 -14.89
CA ALA A 226 -7.78 -15.32 -14.29
C ALA A 226 -9.03 -16.21 -14.48
N PRO A 227 -9.15 -16.92 -15.62
CA PRO A 227 -10.23 -17.88 -15.80
C PRO A 227 -10.06 -19.01 -14.78
N LEU A 228 -11.05 -19.18 -13.94
CA LEU A 228 -11.15 -20.30 -13.01
C LEU A 228 -12.11 -21.34 -13.60
N ASN A 229 -11.86 -22.61 -13.29
CA ASN A 229 -12.76 -23.71 -13.62
C ASN A 229 -13.08 -24.45 -12.32
N SER A 230 -14.18 -24.07 -11.69
CA SER A 230 -14.67 -24.67 -10.46
C SER A 230 -16.19 -24.72 -10.52
N GLU A 231 -16.77 -25.88 -10.22
CA GLU A 231 -18.23 -25.98 -10.03
C GLU A 231 -18.65 -25.35 -8.69
N GLU A 232 -17.78 -25.45 -7.68
CA GLU A 232 -18.01 -24.92 -6.32
C GLU A 232 -17.94 -23.40 -6.29
N LYS A 233 -18.79 -22.77 -5.47
CA LYS A 233 -18.76 -21.33 -5.22
C LYS A 233 -17.75 -21.00 -4.13
N VAL A 234 -16.70 -20.26 -4.47
CA VAL A 234 -15.54 -20.08 -3.57
C VAL A 234 -15.42 -18.63 -3.12
N MET A 235 -15.33 -18.40 -1.81
CA MET A 235 -14.99 -17.09 -1.23
C MET A 235 -13.64 -17.16 -0.51
N ALA A 236 -12.68 -16.34 -0.91
CA ALA A 236 -11.40 -16.20 -0.24
C ALA A 236 -11.36 -14.92 0.60
N MET A 237 -11.08 -15.07 1.89
CA MET A 237 -11.07 -13.98 2.87
C MET A 237 -9.77 -13.17 2.87
N GLY A 238 -8.72 -13.69 2.24
CA GLY A 238 -7.43 -13.01 2.13
C GLY A 238 -6.66 -12.91 3.46
N ALA A 239 -5.76 -11.93 3.53
CA ALA A 239 -4.93 -11.63 4.69
C ALA A 239 -5.43 -10.37 5.44
N ASP A 240 -4.86 -10.08 6.60
CA ASP A 240 -5.24 -8.94 7.46
C ASP A 240 -4.65 -7.59 6.99
N LEU A 241 -3.43 -7.60 6.46
CA LEU A 241 -2.78 -6.40 5.94
C LEU A 241 -3.12 -6.23 4.45
N LYS A 242 -3.41 -4.98 4.06
CA LYS A 242 -3.80 -4.62 2.68
C LYS A 242 -4.93 -5.52 2.13
N SER A 243 -5.88 -5.85 3.00
CA SER A 243 -6.87 -6.90 2.78
C SER A 243 -7.79 -6.66 1.58
N SER A 244 -8.21 -7.75 0.95
CA SER A 244 -9.22 -7.84 -0.11
C SER A 244 -9.91 -9.20 -0.05
N ILE A 245 -11.19 -9.24 -0.40
CA ILE A 245 -11.99 -10.47 -0.50
C ILE A 245 -12.11 -10.86 -1.97
N ALA A 246 -11.94 -12.14 -2.29
CA ALA A 246 -12.27 -12.66 -3.61
C ALA A 246 -13.51 -13.58 -3.53
N PHE A 247 -14.40 -13.50 -4.51
CA PHE A 247 -15.57 -14.36 -4.59
C PHE A 247 -15.79 -14.82 -6.03
N TYR A 248 -16.00 -16.12 -6.18
CA TYR A 248 -16.30 -16.81 -7.42
C TYR A 248 -17.71 -17.43 -7.31
N PRO A 249 -18.77 -16.63 -7.52
CA PRO A 249 -20.17 -17.07 -7.39
C PRO A 249 -20.73 -17.75 -8.65
N ASN A 250 -20.07 -17.56 -9.79
CA ASN A 250 -20.51 -18.00 -11.12
C ASN A 250 -19.25 -18.27 -11.96
N ASP A 251 -19.25 -17.97 -13.26
CA ASP A 251 -18.09 -18.18 -14.14
C ASP A 251 -17.02 -17.07 -14.05
N TYR A 252 -17.23 -16.05 -13.21
CA TYR A 252 -16.34 -14.90 -13.07
C TYR A 252 -15.82 -14.72 -11.66
N LEU A 253 -14.56 -14.29 -11.56
CA LEU A 253 -13.92 -13.91 -10.32
C LEU A 253 -14.14 -12.43 -10.01
N TYR A 254 -14.57 -12.14 -8.80
CA TYR A 254 -14.72 -10.78 -8.28
C TYR A 254 -13.81 -10.58 -7.09
N VAL A 255 -12.91 -9.61 -7.19
CA VAL A 255 -12.01 -9.22 -6.10
C VAL A 255 -12.44 -7.85 -5.62
N SER A 256 -12.70 -7.70 -4.33
CA SER A 256 -13.07 -6.43 -3.71
C SER A 256 -12.02 -5.36 -3.97
N GLN A 257 -12.38 -4.11 -3.73
CA GLN A 257 -11.40 -3.05 -3.58
C GLN A 257 -10.46 -3.36 -2.40
N TYR A 258 -9.33 -2.65 -2.36
CA TYR A 258 -8.50 -2.52 -1.17
C TYR A 258 -9.32 -2.08 0.05
N LEU A 259 -9.29 -2.88 1.11
CA LEU A 259 -10.03 -2.62 2.34
C LEU A 259 -9.14 -2.01 3.44
N GLY A 260 -7.87 -2.41 3.50
CA GLY A 260 -6.89 -1.84 4.43
C GLY A 260 -6.37 -2.85 5.45
N ASN A 261 -6.06 -2.37 6.65
CA ASN A 261 -5.57 -3.20 7.76
C ASN A 261 -6.75 -3.59 8.68
N LEU A 262 -7.06 -4.88 8.78
CA LEU A 262 -8.19 -5.40 9.55
C LEU A 262 -8.02 -5.27 11.08
N GLN A 263 -6.84 -4.90 11.59
CA GLN A 263 -6.67 -4.56 13.01
C GLN A 263 -7.40 -3.27 13.40
N ASN A 264 -7.73 -2.40 12.43
CA ASN A 264 -8.59 -1.25 12.68
C ASN A 264 -10.06 -1.67 12.62
N PHE A 265 -10.82 -1.35 13.66
CA PHE A 265 -12.22 -1.76 13.79
C PHE A 265 -13.12 -1.26 12.66
N ASP A 266 -12.96 -0.01 12.21
CA ASP A 266 -13.75 0.55 11.10
C ASP A 266 -13.44 -0.19 9.79
N VAL A 267 -12.17 -0.54 9.57
CA VAL A 267 -11.75 -1.37 8.43
C VAL A 267 -12.35 -2.78 8.52
N PHE A 268 -12.33 -3.41 9.70
CA PHE A 268 -12.91 -4.72 9.93
C PHE A 268 -14.43 -4.75 9.70
N ASN A 269 -15.15 -3.71 10.12
CA ASN A 269 -16.58 -3.55 9.83
C ASN A 269 -16.84 -3.44 8.33
N ARG A 270 -16.04 -2.64 7.62
CA ARG A 270 -16.14 -2.52 6.15
C ARG A 270 -15.84 -3.85 5.46
N PHE A 271 -14.86 -4.60 5.93
CA PHE A 271 -14.54 -5.95 5.45
C PHE A 271 -15.70 -6.93 5.65
N THR A 272 -16.28 -6.96 6.85
CA THR A 272 -17.44 -7.79 7.18
C THR A 272 -18.66 -7.44 6.30
N ASN A 273 -18.92 -6.15 6.12
CA ASN A 273 -20.01 -5.68 5.26
C ASN A 273 -19.77 -6.03 3.79
N MET A 274 -18.52 -5.98 3.32
CA MET A 274 -18.16 -6.38 1.96
C MET A 274 -18.41 -7.87 1.72
N ALA A 275 -18.01 -8.75 2.65
CA ALA A 275 -18.27 -10.19 2.56
C ALA A 275 -19.77 -10.48 2.40
N LYS A 276 -20.59 -9.82 3.23
CA LYS A 276 -22.06 -9.92 3.15
C LYS A 276 -22.60 -9.36 1.84
N ALA A 277 -22.14 -8.16 1.46
CA ALA A 277 -22.57 -7.50 0.24
C ALA A 277 -22.34 -8.35 -1.01
N PHE A 278 -21.19 -9.04 -1.11
CA PHE A 278 -20.93 -9.98 -2.20
C PHE A 278 -21.98 -11.09 -2.26
N THR A 279 -22.28 -11.75 -1.14
CA THR A 279 -23.32 -12.80 -1.15
C THR A 279 -24.70 -12.27 -1.50
N THR A 280 -25.03 -11.04 -1.09
CA THR A 280 -26.31 -10.40 -1.41
C THR A 280 -26.39 -9.99 -2.88
N ILE A 281 -25.36 -9.33 -3.41
CA ILE A 281 -25.33 -8.82 -4.80
C ILE A 281 -25.44 -9.95 -5.81
N PHE A 282 -24.75 -11.06 -5.56
CA PHE A 282 -24.77 -12.20 -6.47
C PHE A 282 -25.90 -13.20 -6.16
N GLU A 283 -26.62 -13.02 -5.05
CA GLU A 283 -27.63 -13.96 -4.57
C GLU A 283 -27.09 -15.40 -4.46
N GLN A 284 -25.81 -15.53 -4.09
CA GLN A 284 -25.11 -16.81 -3.96
C GLN A 284 -24.39 -16.89 -2.60
N GLN A 285 -24.41 -18.07 -1.99
CA GLN A 285 -23.61 -18.38 -0.81
C GLN A 285 -22.37 -19.18 -1.22
N PRO A 286 -21.19 -18.98 -0.57
CA PRO A 286 -20.05 -19.82 -0.87
C PRO A 286 -20.26 -21.24 -0.36
N GLU A 287 -19.88 -22.21 -1.19
CA GLU A 287 -19.75 -23.61 -0.83
C GLU A 287 -18.40 -23.87 -0.17
N VAL A 288 -17.38 -23.10 -0.55
CA VAL A 288 -16.02 -23.16 0.00
C VAL A 288 -15.57 -21.79 0.47
N VAL A 289 -15.01 -21.72 1.68
CA VAL A 289 -14.37 -20.53 2.23
C VAL A 289 -12.88 -20.79 2.41
N LEU A 290 -12.05 -19.96 1.76
CA LEU A 290 -10.60 -19.98 1.89
C LEU A 290 -10.14 -18.92 2.89
N VAL A 291 -9.26 -19.30 3.81
CA VAL A 291 -8.67 -18.39 4.81
C VAL A 291 -7.16 -18.56 4.86
N ASP A 292 -6.43 -17.53 5.29
CA ASP A 292 -5.02 -17.68 5.63
C ASP A 292 -4.86 -18.64 6.82
N LYS A 293 -3.80 -19.44 6.80
CA LYS A 293 -3.46 -20.37 7.89
C LYS A 293 -3.13 -19.66 9.20
N HIS A 294 -2.80 -18.37 9.19
CA HIS A 294 -2.50 -17.61 10.39
C HIS A 294 -3.73 -17.56 11.34
N PRO A 295 -3.67 -18.19 12.53
CA PRO A 295 -4.85 -18.35 13.39
C PRO A 295 -5.30 -17.03 14.03
N GLY A 296 -4.41 -16.06 14.19
CA GLY A 296 -4.72 -14.77 14.81
C GLY A 296 -5.28 -13.70 13.85
N TYR A 297 -5.47 -14.01 12.57
CA TYR A 297 -5.97 -13.04 11.61
C TYR A 297 -7.48 -12.82 11.75
N GLN A 298 -7.91 -11.57 11.71
CA GLN A 298 -9.33 -11.19 11.73
C GLN A 298 -10.06 -11.73 10.49
N SER A 299 -9.40 -11.71 9.33
CA SER A 299 -9.88 -12.35 8.10
C SER A 299 -10.12 -13.85 8.28
N THR A 300 -9.18 -14.56 8.92
CA THR A 300 -9.29 -15.99 9.21
C THR A 300 -10.41 -16.29 10.21
N GLN A 301 -10.53 -15.52 11.29
CA GLN A 301 -11.59 -15.72 12.28
C GLN A 301 -12.97 -15.47 11.68
N LEU A 302 -13.15 -14.38 10.95
CA LEU A 302 -14.42 -14.11 10.27
C LEU A 302 -14.73 -15.18 9.23
N GLY A 303 -13.74 -15.65 8.46
CA GLY A 303 -13.92 -16.73 7.49
C GLY A 303 -14.37 -18.04 8.13
N LYS A 304 -13.82 -18.38 9.30
CA LYS A 304 -14.24 -19.55 10.09
C LYS A 304 -15.68 -19.42 10.55
N GLU A 305 -16.07 -18.28 11.11
CA GLU A 305 -17.45 -18.01 11.51
C GLU A 305 -18.41 -18.04 10.32
N PHE A 306 -18.00 -17.47 9.18
CA PHE A 306 -18.80 -17.43 7.96
C PHE A 306 -19.02 -18.83 7.38
N ALA A 307 -17.98 -19.65 7.32
CA ALA A 307 -18.06 -21.04 6.88
C ALA A 307 -18.98 -21.88 7.78
N GLN A 308 -18.87 -21.72 9.11
CA GLN A 308 -19.74 -22.41 10.06
C GLN A 308 -21.21 -22.03 9.88
N LYS A 309 -21.49 -20.73 9.75
CA LYS A 309 -22.85 -20.21 9.58
C LYS A 309 -23.50 -20.72 8.29
N ASN A 310 -22.74 -20.75 7.20
CA ASN A 310 -23.23 -21.14 5.88
C ASN A 310 -23.09 -22.65 5.60
N LYS A 311 -22.52 -23.42 6.53
CA LYS A 311 -22.15 -24.83 6.35
C LYS A 311 -21.22 -25.06 5.15
N SER A 312 -20.38 -24.08 4.85
CA SER A 312 -19.37 -24.13 3.79
C SER A 312 -18.17 -24.95 4.24
N LYS A 313 -17.49 -25.60 3.29
CA LYS A 313 -16.19 -26.22 3.50
C LYS A 313 -15.15 -25.13 3.78
N LEU A 314 -14.42 -25.24 4.88
CA LEU A 314 -13.32 -24.35 5.21
C LEU A 314 -11.99 -24.95 4.74
N VAL A 315 -11.16 -24.14 4.06
CA VAL A 315 -9.80 -24.53 3.67
C VAL A 315 -8.82 -23.45 4.11
N GLU A 316 -7.80 -23.86 4.85
CA GLU A 316 -6.71 -22.99 5.29
C GLU A 316 -5.56 -23.04 4.28
N ILE A 317 -5.11 -21.89 3.78
CA ILE A 317 -4.05 -21.76 2.79
C ILE A 317 -2.87 -21.01 3.40
N GLN A 318 -1.67 -21.53 3.19
CA GLN A 318 -0.45 -20.85 3.66
C GLN A 318 -0.18 -19.59 2.83
N HIS A 319 0.18 -18.50 3.51
CA HIS A 319 0.35 -17.15 2.96
C HIS A 319 1.20 -17.07 1.68
N HIS A 320 2.40 -17.65 1.70
CA HIS A 320 3.34 -17.58 0.59
C HIS A 320 2.95 -18.50 -0.57
N LYS A 321 2.30 -19.64 -0.27
CA LYS A 321 1.65 -20.48 -1.29
C LYS A 321 0.51 -19.73 -1.98
N ALA A 322 -0.25 -18.90 -1.25
CA ALA A 322 -1.27 -18.04 -1.85
C ALA A 322 -0.66 -16.98 -2.77
N HIS A 323 0.42 -16.30 -2.34
CA HIS A 323 1.17 -15.39 -3.20
C HIS A 323 1.66 -16.06 -4.49
N PHE A 324 2.25 -17.25 -4.38
CA PHE A 324 2.74 -17.97 -5.55
C PHE A 324 1.59 -18.40 -6.47
N SER A 325 0.49 -18.91 -5.91
CA SER A 325 -0.70 -19.34 -6.66
C SER A 325 -1.35 -18.17 -7.41
N ALA A 326 -1.33 -16.96 -6.86
CA ALA A 326 -1.85 -15.78 -7.54
C ALA A 326 -1.10 -15.50 -8.85
N ILE A 327 0.24 -15.62 -8.85
CA ILE A 327 1.08 -15.46 -10.05
C ILE A 327 0.85 -16.60 -11.05
N LEU A 328 0.72 -17.84 -10.56
CA LEU A 328 0.39 -18.98 -11.42
C LEU A 328 -0.96 -18.79 -12.11
N GLY A 329 -1.96 -18.25 -11.40
CA GLY A 329 -3.28 -17.96 -11.95
C GLY A 329 -3.29 -16.81 -12.94
N GLU A 330 -2.70 -15.67 -12.60
CA GLU A 330 -2.63 -14.48 -13.46
C GLU A 330 -1.95 -14.78 -14.81
N HIS A 331 -0.94 -15.65 -14.80
CA HIS A 331 -0.19 -16.03 -16.00
C HIS A 331 -0.59 -17.39 -16.60
N GLN A 332 -1.63 -18.05 -16.08
CA GLN A 332 -2.13 -19.34 -16.56
C GLN A 332 -1.04 -20.43 -16.62
N LEU A 333 -0.21 -20.51 -15.58
CA LEU A 333 0.96 -21.38 -15.51
C LEU A 333 0.73 -22.71 -14.78
N PHE A 334 -0.51 -23.03 -14.38
CA PHE A 334 -0.82 -24.25 -13.63
C PHE A 334 -0.47 -25.56 -14.37
N SER A 335 -0.26 -25.53 -15.69
CA SER A 335 0.18 -26.68 -16.47
C SER A 335 1.70 -26.79 -16.63
N GLN A 336 2.47 -25.84 -16.10
CA GLN A 336 3.92 -25.75 -16.27
C GLN A 336 4.66 -26.02 -14.96
N LYS A 337 5.91 -26.47 -15.06
CA LYS A 337 6.82 -26.50 -13.92
C LYS A 337 7.37 -25.10 -13.68
N VAL A 338 7.19 -24.55 -12.49
CA VAL A 338 7.54 -23.16 -12.18
C VAL A 338 8.34 -23.07 -10.88
N LEU A 339 9.45 -22.34 -10.92
CA LEU A 339 10.16 -21.90 -9.73
C LEU A 339 9.58 -20.56 -9.27
N GLY A 340 9.03 -20.53 -8.06
CA GLY A 340 8.53 -19.32 -7.40
C GLY A 340 9.54 -18.77 -6.41
N VAL A 341 9.77 -17.45 -6.45
CA VAL A 341 10.55 -16.71 -5.45
C VAL A 341 9.62 -15.71 -4.78
N ILE A 342 9.33 -15.93 -3.50
CA ILE A 342 8.31 -15.17 -2.75
C ILE A 342 8.98 -14.45 -1.58
N PHE A 343 9.27 -13.17 -1.79
CA PHE A 343 9.87 -12.29 -0.80
C PHE A 343 8.83 -11.32 -0.25
N ASP A 344 8.62 -11.36 1.06
CA ASP A 344 7.64 -10.57 1.79
C ASP A 344 8.18 -10.15 3.17
N GLY A 345 7.41 -9.33 3.89
CA GLY A 345 7.65 -8.97 5.27
C GLY A 345 7.35 -10.09 6.26
N THR A 346 6.16 -10.68 6.22
CA THR A 346 5.73 -11.64 7.25
C THR A 346 4.58 -12.53 6.77
N GLY A 347 4.75 -13.84 6.82
CA GLY A 347 3.64 -14.79 6.73
C GLY A 347 3.82 -16.00 7.63
N TYR A 348 2.71 -16.60 8.04
CA TYR A 348 2.71 -17.76 8.93
C TYR A 348 3.28 -18.99 8.20
N GLY A 349 4.38 -19.54 8.71
CA GLY A 349 5.02 -20.72 8.15
C GLY A 349 4.32 -22.02 8.54
N ASP A 350 4.41 -23.03 7.67
CA ASP A 350 3.86 -24.37 7.96
C ASP A 350 4.59 -25.06 9.14
N ASP A 351 5.81 -24.63 9.47
CA ASP A 351 6.64 -25.08 10.58
C ASP A 351 6.54 -24.20 11.84
N GLY A 352 5.62 -23.22 11.84
CA GLY A 352 5.42 -22.27 12.94
C GLY A 352 6.45 -21.13 12.99
N ALA A 353 7.40 -21.06 12.05
CA ALA A 353 8.28 -19.91 11.89
C ALA A 353 7.59 -18.78 11.11
N ILE A 354 8.22 -17.60 11.07
CA ILE A 354 7.75 -16.45 10.29
C ILE A 354 8.47 -16.42 8.94
N TRP A 355 7.76 -16.77 7.87
CA TRP A 355 8.31 -16.80 6.52
C TRP A 355 8.31 -15.41 5.88
N GLY A 356 9.09 -15.25 4.81
CA GLY A 356 9.17 -14.02 4.01
C GLY A 356 10.31 -13.98 3.01
N GLY A 357 11.01 -15.10 2.79
CA GLY A 357 12.18 -15.18 1.92
C GLY A 357 12.25 -16.57 1.28
N GLU A 358 11.19 -16.97 0.59
CA GLU A 358 10.91 -18.38 0.28
C GLU A 358 11.11 -18.72 -1.20
N PHE A 359 11.54 -19.95 -1.46
CA PHE A 359 11.62 -20.53 -2.80
C PHE A 359 10.71 -21.75 -2.88
N PHE A 360 9.84 -21.79 -3.88
CA PHE A 360 8.89 -22.88 -4.11
C PHE A 360 9.09 -23.50 -5.50
N ASN A 361 8.90 -24.82 -5.60
CA ASN A 361 8.70 -25.50 -6.86
C ASN A 361 7.21 -25.82 -7.00
N TYR A 362 6.62 -25.42 -8.11
CA TYR A 362 5.29 -25.88 -8.53
C TYR A 362 5.44 -26.92 -9.64
N GLU A 363 4.90 -28.11 -9.41
CA GLU A 363 4.89 -29.21 -10.36
C GLU A 363 3.74 -30.16 -10.03
N ALA A 364 3.03 -30.65 -11.05
CA ALA A 364 1.95 -31.63 -10.90
C ALA A 364 0.88 -31.26 -9.84
N ASN A 365 0.45 -29.98 -9.82
CA ASN A 365 -0.51 -29.41 -8.85
C ASN A 365 -0.02 -29.36 -7.39
N GLU A 366 1.27 -29.54 -7.14
CA GLU A 366 1.87 -29.44 -5.81
C GLU A 366 2.78 -28.22 -5.71
N ILE A 367 2.69 -27.50 -4.59
CA ILE A 367 3.61 -26.41 -4.24
C ILE A 367 4.50 -26.89 -3.09
N ALA A 368 5.76 -27.19 -3.40
CA ALA A 368 6.77 -27.62 -2.44
C ALA A 368 7.75 -26.48 -2.12
N ARG A 369 8.00 -26.22 -0.83
CA ARG A 369 9.07 -25.30 -0.39
C ARG A 369 10.41 -25.99 -0.58
N ILE A 370 11.28 -25.43 -1.40
CA ILE A 370 12.57 -26.06 -1.76
C ILE A 370 13.78 -25.35 -1.15
N ASN A 371 13.66 -24.06 -0.81
CA ASN A 371 14.73 -23.29 -0.16
C ASN A 371 14.15 -22.03 0.51
N HIS A 372 14.95 -21.36 1.34
CA HIS A 372 14.61 -20.09 1.96
C HIS A 372 15.86 -19.33 2.45
N ILE A 373 15.70 -18.06 2.80
CA ILE A 373 16.71 -17.30 3.56
C ILE A 373 16.90 -17.97 4.93
N ASP A 374 18.15 -18.18 5.34
CA ASP A 374 18.47 -18.84 6.61
C ASP A 374 17.74 -18.21 7.80
N TYR A 375 17.26 -19.07 8.71
CA TYR A 375 16.51 -18.61 9.86
C TYR A 375 17.35 -17.74 10.81
N PHE A 376 16.82 -16.57 11.15
CA PHE A 376 17.33 -15.69 12.22
C PHE A 376 16.24 -15.38 13.26
N ASP A 377 16.60 -14.70 14.35
CA ASP A 377 15.68 -14.49 15.46
C ASP A 377 14.58 -13.49 15.10
N TRP A 378 13.32 -13.90 15.25
CA TRP A 378 12.20 -12.97 15.27
C TRP A 378 12.03 -12.39 16.67
N LEU A 379 12.21 -11.09 16.82
CA LEU A 379 12.29 -10.42 18.12
C LEU A 379 11.12 -9.46 18.31
N PHE A 380 10.46 -9.50 19.47
CA PHE A 380 9.46 -8.49 19.89
C PHE A 380 8.20 -8.35 19.00
N GLY A 381 7.84 -9.37 18.21
CA GLY A 381 6.58 -9.35 17.44
C GLY A 381 6.54 -8.20 16.42
N ASP A 382 5.37 -7.57 16.29
CA ASP A 382 5.13 -6.45 15.37
C ASP A 382 6.08 -5.26 15.59
N LYS A 383 6.72 -5.16 16.76
CA LYS A 383 7.72 -4.12 17.03
C LYS A 383 8.92 -4.24 16.06
N MET A 384 9.29 -5.46 15.64
CA MET A 384 10.42 -5.68 14.73
C MET A 384 10.24 -4.98 13.38
N ALA A 385 9.02 -5.02 12.84
CA ALA A 385 8.69 -4.38 11.57
C ALA A 385 8.58 -2.85 11.69
N LYS A 386 8.32 -2.33 12.90
CA LYS A 386 8.28 -0.89 13.19
C LYS A 386 9.65 -0.32 13.53
N GLU A 387 10.54 -1.10 14.12
CA GLU A 387 11.88 -0.66 14.51
C GLU A 387 12.96 -1.50 13.80
N PRO A 388 13.37 -1.11 12.57
CA PRO A 388 14.42 -1.79 11.81
C PRO A 388 15.70 -2.15 12.57
N ARG A 389 16.07 -1.34 13.58
CA ARG A 389 17.19 -1.64 14.50
C ARG A 389 17.07 -2.99 15.21
N LEU A 390 15.86 -3.51 15.44
CA LEU A 390 15.64 -4.83 16.02
C LEU A 390 16.00 -5.97 15.05
N SER A 391 15.78 -5.77 13.75
CA SER A 391 16.25 -6.68 12.72
C SER A 391 17.78 -6.71 12.67
N LEU A 392 18.42 -5.54 12.78
CA LEU A 392 19.88 -5.47 12.92
C LEU A 392 20.36 -6.18 14.19
N LEU A 393 19.73 -5.96 15.36
CA LEU A 393 20.07 -6.66 16.60
C LEU A 393 20.00 -8.19 16.44
N SER A 394 19.02 -8.69 15.68
CA SER A 394 18.85 -10.11 15.40
C SER A 394 20.03 -10.68 14.59
N LEU A 395 20.46 -9.97 13.55
CA LEU A 395 21.49 -10.43 12.61
C LEU A 395 22.92 -10.04 13.01
N ALA A 396 23.09 -9.09 13.92
CA ALA A 396 24.41 -8.60 14.34
C ALA A 396 25.28 -9.68 15.01
N SER A 397 26.57 -9.66 14.65
CA SER A 397 27.64 -10.40 15.33
C SER A 397 28.16 -9.63 16.55
N ASP A 398 28.96 -10.28 17.40
CA ASP A 398 29.55 -9.65 18.59
C ASP A 398 30.48 -8.48 18.24
N GLU A 399 31.10 -8.50 17.05
CA GLU A 399 31.96 -7.44 16.53
C GLU A 399 31.19 -6.11 16.31
N MET A 400 29.89 -6.18 16.07
CA MET A 400 29.04 -5.01 15.78
C MET A 400 28.52 -4.30 17.04
N ILE A 401 29.06 -4.63 18.23
CA ILE A 401 28.56 -4.08 19.50
C ILE A 401 28.63 -2.55 19.57
N ALA A 402 29.61 -1.92 18.89
CA ALA A 402 29.72 -0.47 18.84
C ALA A 402 28.51 0.16 18.12
N VAL A 403 28.14 -0.37 16.94
CA VAL A 403 26.97 0.07 16.17
C VAL A 403 25.69 -0.09 16.99
N LEU A 404 25.55 -1.21 17.71
CA LEU A 404 24.38 -1.44 18.56
C LEU A 404 24.30 -0.45 19.73
N LYS A 405 25.43 -0.04 20.32
CA LYS A 405 25.45 0.94 21.41
C LYS A 405 25.03 2.35 20.97
N GLU A 406 25.19 2.68 19.70
CA GLU A 406 24.71 3.96 19.13
C GLU A 406 23.19 3.95 18.92
N LYS A 407 22.61 2.79 18.65
CA LYS A 407 21.18 2.63 18.29
C LYS A 407 20.26 2.30 19.46
N PHE A 408 20.82 1.80 20.56
CA PHE A 408 20.06 1.33 21.72
C PHE A 408 20.57 1.97 22.99
N THR A 409 19.66 2.30 23.90
CA THR A 409 20.07 2.67 25.25
C THR A 409 20.75 1.48 25.96
N PRO A 410 21.64 1.71 26.94
CA PRO A 410 22.30 0.61 27.66
C PRO A 410 21.32 -0.40 28.29
N ASN A 411 20.18 0.09 28.78
CA ASN A 411 19.14 -0.75 29.37
C ASN A 411 18.38 -1.58 28.33
N GLU A 412 18.06 -0.98 27.18
CA GLU A 412 17.45 -1.70 26.05
C GLU A 412 18.37 -2.81 25.57
N LEU A 413 19.64 -2.50 25.31
CA LEU A 413 20.59 -3.46 24.75
C LEU A 413 20.78 -4.66 25.68
N LYS A 414 20.97 -4.43 26.99
CA LYS A 414 21.08 -5.50 27.99
C LYS A 414 19.83 -6.39 28.02
N THR A 415 18.65 -5.77 28.04
CA THR A 415 17.37 -6.49 28.11
C THR A 415 17.13 -7.30 26.83
N TYR A 416 17.35 -6.68 25.67
CA TYR A 416 17.06 -7.30 24.38
C TYR A 416 18.05 -8.41 24.04
N GLN A 417 19.31 -8.28 24.42
CA GLN A 417 20.29 -9.37 24.30
C GLN A 417 19.91 -10.57 25.18
N SER A 418 19.36 -10.34 26.37
CA SER A 418 18.86 -11.43 27.22
C SER A 418 17.68 -12.16 26.55
N ILE A 419 16.74 -11.42 25.98
CA ILE A 419 15.59 -11.97 25.26
C ILE A 419 16.03 -12.74 24.00
N LYS A 420 17.00 -12.22 23.24
CA LYS A 420 17.57 -12.91 22.07
C LYS A 420 18.11 -14.30 22.44
N LYS A 421 18.73 -14.46 23.61
CA LYS A 421 19.26 -15.75 24.07
C LYS A 421 18.18 -16.79 24.38
N THR A 422 17.00 -16.36 24.82
CA THR A 422 15.87 -17.26 25.14
C THR A 422 14.86 -17.37 24.00
N ASN A 423 15.05 -16.61 22.92
CA ASN A 423 14.14 -16.59 21.79
C ASN A 423 14.15 -17.91 21.01
N LYS A 424 12.96 -18.46 20.77
CA LYS A 424 12.76 -19.67 19.97
C LYS A 424 12.14 -19.39 18.61
N LEU A 425 11.45 -18.25 18.45
CA LEU A 425 10.73 -17.94 17.22
C LEU A 425 11.71 -17.43 16.16
N LYS A 426 11.68 -18.05 14.98
CA LYS A 426 12.60 -17.75 13.89
C LYS A 426 11.87 -17.11 12.72
N THR A 427 12.63 -16.41 11.88
CA THR A 427 12.15 -15.83 10.64
C THR A 427 13.15 -15.99 9.50
N SER A 428 12.62 -16.15 8.29
CA SER A 428 13.35 -16.14 7.00
C SER A 428 13.00 -14.88 6.18
N SER A 429 12.49 -13.83 6.83
CA SER A 429 11.93 -12.67 6.15
C SER A 429 12.96 -11.83 5.38
N ALA A 430 12.74 -11.70 4.07
CA ALA A 430 13.48 -10.77 3.23
C ALA A 430 13.22 -9.32 3.66
N GLY A 431 11.97 -8.98 4.02
CA GLY A 431 11.64 -7.65 4.53
C GLY A 431 12.43 -7.27 5.79
N ARG A 432 12.59 -8.20 6.73
CA ARG A 432 13.41 -7.96 7.94
C ARG A 432 14.91 -7.88 7.63
N LEU A 433 15.40 -8.61 6.62
CA LEU A 433 16.77 -8.42 6.14
C LEU A 433 16.99 -7.00 5.58
N PHE A 434 16.06 -6.50 4.75
CA PHE A 434 16.10 -5.11 4.27
C PHE A 434 16.07 -4.09 5.42
N ASP A 435 15.23 -4.32 6.43
CA ASP A 435 15.19 -3.48 7.64
C ASP A 435 16.54 -3.48 8.37
N ALA A 436 17.19 -4.64 8.52
CA ALA A 436 18.49 -4.75 9.16
C ALA A 436 19.59 -3.97 8.40
N VAL A 437 19.60 -4.08 7.07
CA VAL A 437 20.55 -3.35 6.21
C VAL A 437 20.29 -1.84 6.30
N ALA A 438 19.03 -1.40 6.22
CA ALA A 438 18.68 0.01 6.32
C ALA A 438 19.07 0.62 7.68
N SER A 439 18.91 -0.14 8.77
CA SER A 439 19.38 0.27 10.09
C SER A 439 20.91 0.33 10.14
N LEU A 440 21.61 -0.70 9.64
CA LEU A 440 23.09 -0.74 9.61
C LEU A 440 23.69 0.46 8.88
N LEU A 441 23.09 0.86 7.75
CA LEU A 441 23.51 2.00 6.94
C LEU A 441 23.00 3.35 7.46
N ASN A 442 22.42 3.40 8.67
CA ASN A 442 21.86 4.61 9.28
C ASN A 442 20.81 5.33 8.39
N ILE A 443 20.06 4.58 7.59
CA ILE A 443 18.98 5.11 6.76
C ILE A 443 17.74 5.41 7.61
N THR A 444 17.29 4.43 8.39
CA THR A 444 16.23 4.60 9.37
C THR A 444 16.23 3.50 10.41
N ASP A 445 15.91 3.85 11.65
CA ASP A 445 15.71 2.92 12.76
C ASP A 445 14.23 2.83 13.19
N LEU A 446 13.33 3.60 12.55
CA LEU A 446 11.89 3.63 12.82
C LEU A 446 11.09 3.76 11.51
N ASN A 447 10.19 2.81 11.28
CA ASN A 447 9.20 2.84 10.22
C ASN A 447 7.91 3.52 10.73
N THR A 448 7.52 4.61 10.07
CA THR A 448 6.26 5.33 10.24
C THR A 448 5.15 4.80 9.33
N TYR A 449 5.52 4.01 8.31
CA TYR A 449 4.59 3.23 7.50
C TYR A 449 5.23 1.90 7.08
N GLU A 450 4.39 0.96 6.65
CA GLU A 450 4.81 -0.38 6.25
C GLU A 450 5.79 -0.34 5.08
N GLY A 451 6.97 -0.96 5.28
CA GLY A 451 8.02 -1.07 4.26
C GLY A 451 8.90 0.17 4.07
N GLU A 452 8.80 1.17 4.95
CA GLU A 452 9.52 2.44 4.81
C GLU A 452 11.04 2.26 4.66
N ALA A 453 11.69 1.51 5.54
CA ALA A 453 13.12 1.24 5.47
C ALA A 453 13.55 0.58 4.15
N ALA A 454 12.81 -0.43 3.70
CA ALA A 454 13.08 -1.12 2.43
C ALA A 454 12.93 -0.18 1.23
N ILE A 455 11.91 0.68 1.24
CA ILE A 455 11.69 1.68 0.18
C ILE A 455 12.80 2.73 0.19
N LEU A 456 13.20 3.24 1.36
CA LEU A 456 14.29 4.22 1.47
C LEU A 456 15.62 3.62 0.99
N LEU A 457 15.87 2.35 1.31
CA LEU A 457 17.05 1.62 0.83
C LEU A 457 17.02 1.46 -0.70
N GLU A 458 15.89 1.08 -1.31
CA GLU A 458 15.73 1.01 -2.79
C GLU A 458 16.09 2.36 -3.45
N ASN A 459 15.71 3.48 -2.83
CA ASN A 459 15.95 4.83 -3.38
C ASN A 459 17.42 5.27 -3.34
N ARG A 460 18.28 4.58 -2.59
CA ARG A 460 19.74 4.80 -2.61
C ARG A 460 20.40 4.13 -3.82
N ILE A 461 19.83 3.04 -4.33
CA ILE A 461 20.44 2.22 -5.39
C ILE A 461 20.55 2.95 -6.73
N THR A 462 19.66 3.90 -7.03
CA THR A 462 19.62 4.58 -8.35
C THR A 462 20.90 5.34 -8.70
N GLU A 463 21.80 5.56 -7.72
CA GLU A 463 23.10 6.21 -7.90
C GLU A 463 24.22 5.23 -8.25
N TYR A 464 23.97 3.93 -8.21
CA TYR A 464 24.97 2.88 -8.35
C TYR A 464 24.77 2.05 -9.62
N ASN A 465 25.89 1.61 -10.21
CA ASN A 465 25.86 0.65 -11.30
C ASN A 465 25.79 -0.78 -10.74
N LEU A 466 24.64 -1.43 -10.93
CA LEU A 466 24.40 -2.80 -10.46
C LEU A 466 25.39 -3.82 -11.03
N THR A 467 25.96 -3.60 -12.22
CA THR A 467 26.92 -4.55 -12.81
C THR A 467 28.29 -4.52 -12.14
N SER A 468 28.56 -3.50 -11.32
CA SER A 468 29.80 -3.36 -10.55
C SER A 468 29.63 -3.69 -9.07
N CYS A 469 28.44 -4.10 -8.62
CA CYS A 469 28.21 -4.47 -7.23
C CYS A 469 28.87 -5.81 -6.88
N SER A 470 29.48 -5.87 -5.70
CA SER A 470 30.01 -7.09 -5.12
C SER A 470 28.89 -7.98 -4.58
N ASN A 471 29.09 -9.30 -4.63
CA ASN A 471 28.20 -10.24 -3.95
C ASN A 471 28.62 -10.38 -2.47
N TYR A 472 27.66 -10.24 -1.56
CA TYR A 472 27.87 -10.41 -0.13
C TYR A 472 27.67 -11.85 0.37
N LEU A 473 27.38 -12.80 -0.53
CA LEU A 473 27.33 -14.23 -0.24
C LEU A 473 28.53 -14.93 -0.90
N SER A 474 29.26 -15.72 -0.11
CA SER A 474 30.45 -16.45 -0.57
C SER A 474 30.10 -17.70 -1.38
N ALA A 475 28.97 -18.36 -1.06
CA ALA A 475 28.53 -19.60 -1.69
C ALA A 475 26.98 -19.68 -1.74
N PRO A 476 26.32 -18.89 -2.62
CA PRO A 476 24.85 -18.81 -2.70
C PRO A 476 24.18 -20.15 -3.05
N GLU A 477 24.90 -21.09 -3.67
CA GLU A 477 24.43 -22.44 -3.95
C GLU A 477 24.16 -23.27 -2.67
N ASN A 478 24.78 -22.91 -1.54
CA ASN A 478 24.61 -23.60 -0.26
C ASN A 478 23.51 -23.00 0.62
N GLY A 479 22.87 -21.92 0.18
CA GLY A 479 21.85 -21.20 0.95
C GLY A 479 22.06 -19.68 0.94
N ILE A 480 21.10 -18.96 1.52
CA ILE A 480 21.12 -17.50 1.60
C ILE A 480 21.24 -17.09 3.07
N SER A 481 22.47 -16.85 3.51
CA SER A 481 22.76 -16.45 4.89
C SER A 481 22.58 -14.95 5.11
N ALA A 482 21.48 -14.57 5.75
CA ALA A 482 21.22 -13.18 6.15
C ALA A 482 22.32 -12.63 7.09
N LYS A 483 22.91 -13.48 7.93
CA LYS A 483 23.99 -13.09 8.85
C LYS A 483 25.29 -12.79 8.11
N GLU A 484 25.61 -13.60 7.10
CA GLU A 484 26.79 -13.39 6.27
C GLU A 484 26.68 -12.08 5.49
N ILE A 485 25.52 -11.81 4.89
CA ILE A 485 25.25 -10.54 4.19
C ILE A 485 25.50 -9.35 5.11
N ILE A 486 24.91 -9.35 6.31
CA ILE A 486 25.07 -8.26 7.28
C ILE A 486 26.54 -8.12 7.74
N LYS A 487 27.23 -9.24 7.98
CA LYS A 487 28.65 -9.24 8.36
C LYS A 487 29.52 -8.61 7.28
N ASN A 488 29.32 -8.98 6.03
CA ASN A 488 30.14 -8.50 4.92
C ASN A 488 29.86 -7.02 4.60
N ILE A 489 28.60 -6.58 4.67
CA ILE A 489 28.26 -5.15 4.57
C ILE A 489 28.95 -4.36 5.69
N TYR A 490 28.93 -4.86 6.93
CA TYR A 490 29.62 -4.20 8.04
C TYR A 490 31.14 -4.10 7.83
N ALA A 491 31.78 -5.15 7.29
CA ALA A 491 33.20 -5.13 6.98
C ALA A 491 33.54 -4.04 5.94
N ASP A 492 32.72 -3.89 4.90
CA ASP A 492 32.88 -2.84 3.90
C ASP A 492 32.73 -1.43 4.50
N ILE A 493 31.77 -1.23 5.41
CA ILE A 493 31.62 0.03 6.15
C ILE A 493 32.89 0.35 6.96
N GLN A 494 33.46 -0.64 7.67
CA GLN A 494 34.71 -0.45 8.42
C GLN A 494 35.90 -0.12 7.53
N ASN A 495 35.91 -0.65 6.29
CA ASN A 495 36.95 -0.37 5.30
C ASN A 495 36.75 0.96 4.55
N GLY A 496 35.67 1.70 4.83
CA GLY A 496 35.32 2.94 4.14
C GLY A 496 34.86 2.73 2.69
N THR A 497 34.45 1.51 2.34
CA THR A 497 33.89 1.21 1.03
C THR A 497 32.51 1.89 0.91
N PRO A 498 32.22 2.58 -0.20
CA PRO A 498 30.88 3.12 -0.45
C PRO A 498 29.86 1.98 -0.43
N THR A 499 28.94 2.02 0.53
CA THR A 499 27.92 0.99 0.82
C THR A 499 26.52 1.53 0.74
#